data_AF-A0A956FFT6-F1
#
_entry.id   AF-A0A956FFT6-F1
#
_cell.length_a   1.000
_cell.length_b   1.000
_cell.length_c   1.000
_cell.angle_alpha   90.00
_cell.angle_beta   90.00
_cell.angle_gamma   90.00
#
_symmetry.space_group_name_H-M   'P 1'
#
loop_
_entity.id
_entity.type
_entity.pdbx_description
1 polymer ?
#
loop_
_entity_poly.entity_id
_entity_poly.type
_entity_poly.pdbx_seq_one_letter_code
_entity_poly.pdbx_strand_id
1 'polypeptide(L)'
;MRTTRPRSAGLALAALLLGPFACDGGDDEEPIGAAADEGELAPCDEQPVITYDTFGRGFLATYCDGCHGSDVVARQGAPPDVVFDSREGAADWADRILARSAPPDGSPATMPPVGGVTAEDRDRLVVWLTCWE
;
A
#
# COMPACT_ATOMS: atom_id res chain seq x y z
N MET A 1 37.73 44.88 49.49
CA MET A 1 36.39 44.39 49.06
C MET A 1 35.99 43.27 50.00
N ARG A 2 35.15 43.59 51.00
CA ARG A 2 34.73 42.68 52.07
C ARG A 2 33.31 42.24 51.81
N THR A 3 33.11 40.94 52.01
CA THR A 3 31.92 40.15 51.76
C THR A 3 30.83 40.45 52.79
N THR A 4 29.59 40.62 52.34
CA THR A 4 28.39 40.67 53.20
C THR A 4 27.30 39.79 52.60
N ARG A 5 26.87 38.77 53.36
CA ARG A 5 25.63 38.00 53.14
C ARG A 5 24.68 38.27 54.32
N PRO A 6 23.38 38.46 54.05
CA PRO A 6 22.29 38.06 54.96
C PRO A 6 21.34 37.05 54.24
N ARG A 7 21.06 35.85 54.76
CA ARG A 7 20.12 35.39 55.82
C ARG A 7 18.61 35.50 55.51
N SER A 8 18.09 34.36 55.01
CA SER A 8 16.90 33.59 55.42
C SER A 8 15.47 34.19 55.36
N ALA A 9 14.64 33.61 54.49
CA ALA A 9 13.23 33.25 54.68
C ALA A 9 12.93 32.17 53.61
N GLY A 10 12.64 30.90 53.92
CA GLY A 10 11.39 30.47 54.53
C GLY A 10 10.36 30.19 53.42
N LEU A 11 10.29 28.95 52.93
CA LEU A 11 9.03 28.26 52.61
C LEU A 11 9.34 26.80 52.27
N ALA A 12 8.67 25.90 52.98
CA ALA A 12 8.71 24.47 52.80
C ALA A 12 7.63 24.01 51.80
N LEU A 13 7.84 22.79 51.28
CA LEU A 13 6.88 21.91 50.62
C LEU A 13 6.35 22.33 49.23
N ALA A 14 6.85 21.65 48.20
CA ALA A 14 6.10 20.55 47.60
C ALA A 14 7.02 19.79 46.63
N ALA A 15 7.32 18.54 46.96
CA ALA A 15 7.91 17.59 46.03
C ALA A 15 6.86 17.18 45.01
N LEU A 16 7.08 17.54 43.74
CA LEU A 16 6.38 16.97 42.59
C LEU A 16 7.45 16.51 41.61
N LEU A 17 7.89 15.29 41.89
CA LEU A 17 8.39 14.25 40.99
C LEU A 17 8.80 14.71 39.59
N LEU A 18 10.12 14.83 39.42
CA LEU A 18 10.79 14.53 38.15
C LEU A 18 10.48 13.08 37.78
N GLY A 19 9.73 12.87 36.70
CA GLY A 19 9.81 11.65 35.91
C GLY A 19 10.44 12.01 34.57
N PRO A 20 11.70 11.63 34.27
CA PRO A 20 12.15 11.60 32.90
C PRO A 20 11.30 10.54 32.17
N PHE A 21 10.62 10.95 31.09
CA PHE A 21 10.10 10.02 30.09
C PHE A 21 11.32 9.38 29.43
N ALA A 22 11.85 8.34 30.08
CA ALA A 22 12.82 7.43 29.50
C ALA A 22 12.02 6.54 28.55
N CYS A 23 12.17 6.75 27.25
CA CYS A 23 11.87 5.73 26.26
C CYS A 23 12.89 4.61 26.46
N ASP A 24 12.56 3.69 27.35
CA ASP A 24 13.25 2.41 27.52
C ASP A 24 12.45 1.37 26.73
N GLY A 25 13.09 0.80 25.72
CA GLY A 25 12.48 -0.14 24.78
C GLY A 25 13.50 -0.65 23.77
N GLY A 26 14.62 -1.20 24.27
CA GLY A 26 15.29 -2.33 23.62
C GLY A 26 14.61 -3.62 24.11
N ASP A 27 14.66 -4.76 23.46
CA ASP A 27 15.32 -5.27 22.27
C ASP A 27 14.27 -6.24 21.65
N ASP A 28 14.22 -6.49 20.35
CA ASP A 28 14.68 -7.76 19.79
C ASP A 28 14.81 -7.56 18.28
N GLU A 29 16.04 -7.37 17.79
CA GLU A 29 16.37 -7.54 16.38
C GLU A 29 16.31 -9.05 16.06
N GLU A 30 15.10 -9.56 15.87
CA GLU A 30 14.91 -10.82 15.16
C GLU A 30 15.52 -10.62 13.77
N PRO A 31 16.51 -11.44 13.35
CA PRO A 31 16.91 -11.43 11.97
C PRO A 31 15.68 -11.84 11.17
N ILE A 32 15.09 -10.90 10.43
CA ILE A 32 14.18 -11.20 9.31
C ILE A 32 15.01 -11.87 8.21
N GLY A 33 15.53 -13.05 8.54
CA GLY A 33 16.05 -14.04 7.63
C GLY A 33 14.88 -14.76 7.00
N ALA A 34 14.23 -14.09 6.08
CA ALA A 34 13.83 -14.70 4.83
C ALA A 34 14.18 -13.67 3.78
N ALA A 35 15.31 -13.89 3.11
CA ALA A 35 15.47 -13.35 1.77
C ALA A 35 14.13 -13.62 1.06
N ALA A 36 13.48 -12.56 0.59
CA ALA A 36 12.41 -12.72 -0.38
C ALA A 36 13.01 -13.57 -1.49
N ASP A 37 12.56 -14.82 -1.56
CA ASP A 37 12.87 -15.69 -2.68
C ASP A 37 12.44 -14.92 -3.92
N GLU A 38 13.40 -14.61 -4.77
CA GLU A 38 13.19 -13.78 -5.93
C GLU A 38 12.23 -14.51 -6.88
N GLY A 39 10.94 -14.15 -6.80
CA GLY A 39 10.07 -14.12 -7.98
C GLY A 39 9.11 -15.28 -8.20
N GLU A 40 8.41 -15.76 -7.18
CA GLU A 40 7.23 -16.60 -7.41
C GLU A 40 6.13 -16.27 -6.38
N LEU A 41 4.88 -16.14 -6.85
CA LEU A 41 3.74 -15.97 -5.96
C LEU A 41 3.53 -17.26 -5.16
N ALA A 42 3.25 -17.14 -3.86
CA ALA A 42 2.86 -18.33 -3.07
C ALA A 42 1.58 -18.96 -3.66
N PRO A 43 1.38 -20.29 -3.50
CA PRO A 43 0.22 -21.00 -4.04
C PRO A 43 -1.10 -20.31 -3.72
N CYS A 44 -2.07 -20.37 -4.65
CA CYS A 44 -3.33 -19.63 -4.50
C CYS A 44 -4.15 -20.05 -3.28
N ASP A 45 -4.00 -21.26 -2.78
CA ASP A 45 -4.64 -21.72 -1.53
C ASP A 45 -4.02 -21.11 -0.26
N GLU A 46 -2.83 -20.54 -0.35
CA GLU A 46 -2.15 -19.79 0.71
C GLU A 46 -2.36 -18.27 0.60
N GLN A 47 -2.90 -17.80 -0.53
CA GLN A 47 -3.18 -16.39 -0.77
C GLN A 47 -4.48 -15.93 -0.07
N PRO A 48 -4.58 -14.65 0.31
CA PRO A 48 -5.84 -14.10 0.80
C PRO A 48 -6.90 -14.14 -0.30
N VAL A 49 -8.14 -14.44 0.07
CA VAL A 49 -9.28 -14.35 -0.86
C VAL A 49 -9.55 -12.89 -1.21
N ILE A 50 -9.29 -12.53 -2.46
CA ILE A 50 -9.55 -11.20 -3.02
C ILE A 50 -10.49 -11.39 -4.19
N THR A 51 -11.65 -10.74 -4.19
CA THR A 51 -12.65 -10.91 -5.24
C THR A 51 -12.91 -9.60 -5.97
N TYR A 52 -13.58 -9.69 -7.12
CA TYR A 52 -14.10 -8.51 -7.80
C TYR A 52 -14.94 -7.63 -6.85
N ASP A 53 -15.79 -8.23 -6.01
CA ASP A 53 -16.66 -7.49 -5.10
C ASP A 53 -15.92 -6.79 -3.96
N THR A 54 -14.85 -7.40 -3.43
CA THR A 54 -14.12 -6.85 -2.27
C THR A 54 -12.98 -5.91 -2.65
N PHE A 55 -12.47 -6.01 -3.88
CA PHE A 55 -11.32 -5.24 -4.34
C PHE A 55 -11.42 -4.84 -5.81
N GLY A 56 -11.59 -5.81 -6.71
CA GLY A 56 -11.40 -5.61 -8.16
C GLY A 56 -12.24 -4.47 -8.73
N ARG A 57 -13.53 -4.42 -8.38
CA ARG A 57 -14.46 -3.36 -8.81
C ARG A 57 -13.98 -1.97 -8.39
N GLY A 58 -13.55 -1.81 -7.13
CA GLY A 58 -13.10 -0.53 -6.61
C GLY A 58 -11.76 -0.10 -7.22
N PHE A 59 -10.85 -1.06 -7.40
CA PHE A 59 -9.57 -0.85 -8.06
C PHE A 59 -9.75 -0.38 -9.50
N LEU A 60 -10.55 -1.10 -10.29
CA LEU A 60 -10.81 -0.77 -11.70
C LEU A 60 -11.52 0.57 -11.83
N ALA A 61 -12.54 0.85 -11.02
CA ALA A 61 -13.24 2.13 -11.03
C ALA A 61 -12.29 3.31 -10.73
N THR A 62 -11.32 3.10 -9.84
CA THR A 62 -10.39 4.14 -9.41
C THR A 62 -9.29 4.40 -10.45
N TYR A 63 -8.71 3.33 -11.01
CA TYR A 63 -7.46 3.42 -11.77
C TYR A 63 -7.63 3.18 -13.27
N CYS A 64 -8.68 2.49 -13.71
CA CYS A 64 -8.78 1.97 -15.07
C CYS A 64 -9.99 2.54 -15.83
N ASP A 65 -11.16 2.55 -15.20
CA ASP A 65 -12.43 2.80 -15.89
C ASP A 65 -12.59 4.24 -16.35
N GLY A 66 -11.81 5.18 -15.82
CA GLY A 66 -11.76 6.55 -16.34
C GLY A 66 -11.33 6.64 -17.81
N CYS A 67 -10.64 5.63 -18.35
CA CYS A 67 -10.34 5.49 -19.78
C CYS A 67 -10.98 4.24 -20.39
N HIS A 68 -11.17 3.18 -19.59
CA HIS A 68 -11.60 1.87 -20.06
C HIS A 68 -13.07 1.53 -19.80
N GLY A 69 -13.85 2.33 -19.07
CA GLY A 69 -15.28 2.04 -18.85
C GLY A 69 -16.10 2.09 -20.15
N SER A 70 -17.18 1.32 -20.26
CA SER A 70 -18.03 1.21 -21.46
C SER A 70 -18.66 2.55 -21.85
N ASP A 71 -18.97 3.37 -20.84
CA ASP A 71 -19.67 4.65 -21.01
C ASP A 71 -18.70 5.83 -21.20
N VAL A 72 -17.38 5.58 -21.22
CA VAL A 72 -16.38 6.62 -21.41
C VAL A 72 -16.25 7.00 -22.87
N VAL A 73 -16.60 8.25 -23.18
CA VAL A 73 -16.41 8.85 -24.51
C VAL A 73 -14.97 9.34 -24.70
N ALA A 74 -14.39 10.00 -23.70
CA ALA A 74 -13.05 10.57 -23.76
C ALA A 74 -11.98 9.59 -23.28
N ARG A 75 -11.71 8.55 -24.08
CA ARG A 75 -10.89 7.37 -23.71
C ARG A 75 -9.37 7.60 -23.70
N GLN A 76 -8.89 8.80 -24.04
CA GLN A 76 -7.46 9.12 -24.11
C GLN A 76 -6.63 8.14 -24.96
N GLY A 77 -7.23 7.64 -26.03
CA GLY A 77 -6.62 6.66 -26.93
C GLY A 77 -6.83 5.19 -26.53
N ALA A 78 -7.50 4.90 -25.41
CA ALA A 78 -7.87 3.53 -25.06
C ALA A 78 -8.89 2.98 -26.10
N PRO A 79 -8.69 1.76 -26.63
CA PRO A 79 -9.59 1.17 -27.60
C PRO A 79 -11.02 1.02 -27.05
N PRO A 80 -12.06 1.17 -27.89
CA PRO A 80 -13.45 1.10 -27.45
C PRO A 80 -13.89 -0.30 -27.03
N ASP A 81 -13.19 -1.34 -27.50
CA ASP A 81 -13.44 -2.76 -27.23
C ASP A 81 -12.66 -3.30 -26.02
N VAL A 82 -11.79 -2.49 -25.41
CA VAL A 82 -11.03 -2.86 -24.20
C VAL A 82 -11.72 -2.22 -22.99
N VAL A 83 -12.60 -2.99 -22.34
CA VAL A 83 -13.49 -2.52 -21.26
C VAL A 83 -13.41 -3.40 -20.02
N PHE A 84 -13.36 -2.79 -18.83
CA PHE A 84 -13.12 -3.49 -17.54
C PHE A 84 -14.17 -3.23 -16.46
N ASP A 85 -15.21 -2.44 -16.72
CA ASP A 85 -16.19 -2.03 -15.70
C ASP A 85 -17.20 -3.13 -15.30
N SER A 86 -16.93 -4.37 -15.70
CA SER A 86 -17.61 -5.60 -15.27
C SER A 86 -16.59 -6.66 -14.86
N ARG A 87 -17.03 -7.65 -14.08
CA ARG A 87 -16.16 -8.77 -13.70
C ARG A 87 -15.70 -9.55 -14.91
N GLU A 88 -16.63 -9.86 -15.81
CA GLU A 88 -16.36 -10.60 -17.04
C GLU A 88 -15.39 -9.84 -17.94
N GLY A 89 -15.58 -8.52 -18.11
CA GLY A 89 -14.66 -7.69 -18.88
C GLY A 89 -13.25 -7.64 -18.27
N ALA A 90 -13.14 -7.58 -16.95
CA ALA A 90 -11.84 -7.64 -16.28
C ALA A 90 -11.15 -9.00 -16.48
N ALA A 91 -11.89 -10.11 -16.33
CA ALA A 91 -11.39 -11.47 -16.55
C ALA A 91 -10.93 -11.70 -17.99
N ASP A 92 -11.71 -11.26 -18.99
CA ASP A 92 -11.35 -11.37 -20.41
C ASP A 92 -10.01 -10.68 -20.75
N TRP A 93 -9.62 -9.68 -19.96
CA TRP A 93 -8.40 -8.90 -20.15
C TRP A 93 -7.36 -9.09 -19.04
N ALA A 94 -7.51 -10.07 -18.14
CA ALA A 94 -6.67 -10.24 -16.95
C ALA A 94 -5.17 -10.25 -17.28
N ASP A 95 -4.75 -11.08 -18.24
CA ASP A 95 -3.35 -11.17 -18.69
C ASP A 95 -2.80 -9.82 -19.18
N ARG A 96 -3.64 -9.05 -19.88
CA ARG A 96 -3.26 -7.73 -20.40
C ARG A 96 -3.22 -6.68 -19.31
N ILE A 97 -4.13 -6.74 -18.33
CA ILE A 97 -4.10 -5.87 -17.16
C ILE A 97 -2.81 -6.13 -16.38
N LEU A 98 -2.47 -7.39 -16.10
CA LEU A 98 -1.22 -7.78 -15.43
C LEU A 98 0.01 -7.31 -16.21
N ALA A 99 0.10 -7.60 -17.51
CA ALA A 99 1.26 -7.22 -18.32
C ALA A 99 1.51 -5.70 -18.39
N ARG A 100 0.52 -4.86 -18.10
CA ARG A 100 0.64 -3.39 -18.19
C ARG A 100 0.67 -2.72 -16.82
N SER A 101 0.01 -3.30 -15.83
CA SER A 101 -0.14 -2.76 -14.48
C SER A 101 0.69 -3.49 -13.45
N ALA A 102 1.26 -4.66 -13.73
CA ALA A 102 2.15 -5.40 -12.83
C ALA A 102 3.05 -6.34 -13.67
N PRO A 103 3.91 -5.78 -14.54
CA PRO A 103 4.66 -6.60 -15.48
C PRO A 103 5.61 -7.57 -14.73
N PRO A 104 5.59 -8.87 -15.07
CA PRO A 104 6.30 -9.90 -14.31
C PRO A 104 7.82 -9.85 -14.47
N ASP A 105 8.32 -9.15 -15.50
CA ASP A 105 9.75 -8.96 -15.76
C ASP A 105 10.37 -7.81 -14.94
N GLY A 106 9.59 -7.20 -14.04
CA GLY A 106 10.02 -6.07 -13.21
C GLY A 106 10.17 -4.76 -13.98
N SER A 107 9.73 -4.70 -15.24
CA SER A 107 9.73 -3.44 -16.00
C SER A 107 8.77 -2.41 -15.38
N PRO A 108 8.94 -1.10 -15.67
CA PRO A 108 8.01 -0.11 -15.16
C PRO A 108 6.60 -0.36 -15.69
N ALA A 109 5.62 -0.36 -14.80
CA ALA A 109 4.23 -0.39 -15.21
C ALA A 109 3.89 0.80 -16.09
N THR A 110 3.06 0.54 -17.09
CA THR A 110 2.69 1.50 -18.13
C THR A 110 1.22 1.90 -18.05
N MET A 111 0.46 1.19 -17.20
CA MET A 111 -0.92 1.51 -16.86
C MET A 111 -1.09 1.53 -15.32
N PRO A 112 -1.94 2.43 -14.80
CA PRO A 112 -2.50 3.59 -15.53
C PRO A 112 -1.41 4.61 -15.90
N PRO A 113 -1.57 5.38 -16.98
CA PRO A 113 -0.54 6.31 -17.47
C PRO A 113 -0.29 7.47 -16.51
N VAL A 114 -1.29 7.81 -15.69
CA VAL A 114 -1.19 8.81 -14.62
C VAL A 114 -0.53 8.25 -13.35
N GLY A 115 -0.28 6.95 -13.29
CA GLY A 115 0.23 6.27 -12.10
C GLY A 115 -0.76 6.30 -10.92
N GLY A 116 -0.24 6.35 -9.71
CA GLY A 116 -1.04 6.45 -8.48
C GLY A 116 -1.46 5.11 -7.85
N VAL A 117 -1.20 3.99 -8.53
CA VAL A 117 -1.37 2.65 -7.94
C VAL A 117 -0.22 2.39 -6.97
N THR A 118 -0.57 2.13 -5.70
CA THR A 118 0.38 1.80 -4.64
C THR A 118 1.04 0.44 -4.89
N ALA A 119 2.16 0.14 -4.22
CA ALA A 119 2.76 -1.20 -4.30
C ALA A 119 1.80 -2.27 -3.76
N GLU A 120 1.19 -2.01 -2.60
CA GLU A 120 0.22 -2.92 -1.97
C GLU A 120 -0.99 -3.21 -2.87
N ASP A 121 -1.59 -2.19 -3.50
CA ASP A 121 -2.71 -2.43 -4.43
C ASP A 121 -2.28 -3.17 -5.69
N ARG A 122 -1.00 -3.03 -6.10
CA ARG A 122 -0.44 -3.79 -7.22
C ARG A 122 -0.27 -5.27 -6.85
N ASP A 123 0.20 -5.55 -5.64
CA ASP A 123 0.33 -6.93 -5.15
C ASP A 123 -1.06 -7.58 -5.02
N ARG A 124 -2.05 -6.83 -4.53
CA ARG A 124 -3.45 -7.28 -4.47
C ARG A 124 -4.06 -7.49 -5.85
N LEU A 125 -3.72 -6.65 -6.84
CA LEU A 125 -4.11 -6.83 -8.24
C LEU A 125 -3.55 -8.13 -8.81
N VAL A 126 -2.27 -8.40 -8.54
CA VAL A 126 -1.63 -9.64 -8.97
C VAL A 126 -2.37 -10.84 -8.37
N VAL A 127 -2.49 -10.90 -7.04
CA VAL A 127 -3.18 -12.01 -6.35
C VAL A 127 -4.62 -12.18 -6.84
N TRP A 128 -5.37 -11.09 -6.99
CA TRP A 128 -6.74 -11.14 -7.48
C TRP A 128 -6.85 -11.79 -8.87
N LEU A 129 -6.10 -11.27 -9.84
CA LEU A 129 -6.20 -11.72 -11.24
C LEU A 129 -5.55 -13.08 -11.49
N THR A 130 -4.60 -13.52 -10.65
CA THR A 130 -3.95 -14.82 -10.83
C THR A 130 -4.64 -15.96 -10.10
N CYS A 131 -5.34 -15.68 -9.00
CA CYS A 131 -5.88 -16.71 -8.12
C CYS A 131 -7.41 -16.75 -8.01
N TRP A 132 -8.11 -15.65 -8.31
CA TRP A 132 -9.52 -15.48 -7.94
C TRP A 132 -10.43 -14.96 -9.06
N GLU A 133 -9.88 -14.67 -10.24
CA GLU A 133 -10.60 -14.48 -11.51
C GLU A 133 -10.27 -15.60 -12.49
#